data_AF-A4SWB3-F1
#
_entry.id   AF-A4SWB3-F1
#
_cell.length_a   1.000
_cell.length_b   1.000
_cell.length_c   1.000
_cell.angle_alpha   90.00
_cell.angle_beta   90.00
_cell.angle_gamma   90.00
#
_symmetry.space_group_name_H-M   'P 1'
#
loop_
_entity.id
_entity.type
_entity.pdbx_description
1 polymer ?
#
loop_
_entity_poly.entity_id
_entity_poly.type
_entity_poly.pdbx_seq_one_letter_code
_entity_poly.pdbx_strand_id
1 'polypeptide(L)'
;MKYFLTALLTLATAFISLKAYADPNLFQCQVISDAYIGDSGTLDVLRDGPRMGQKFTVIKNTGELLGDVMDALKNPRVVSLGSGKNAYKVIWEQESADKKGAFVDYLSINASAKGKKKPFGFFSGSLLMTGFCE
;
A
#
# COMPACT_ATOMS: atom_id res chain seq x y z
N MET A 1 36.40 -20.24 -35.63
CA MET A 1 35.76 -20.94 -34.49
C MET A 1 35.94 -20.25 -33.14
N LYS A 2 37.14 -19.75 -32.78
CA LYS A 2 37.41 -19.11 -31.48
C LYS A 2 36.52 -17.89 -31.14
N TYR A 3 36.23 -17.05 -32.13
CA TYR A 3 35.38 -15.86 -31.99
C TYR A 3 33.87 -16.17 -31.92
N PHE A 4 33.46 -17.33 -32.43
CA PHE A 4 32.05 -17.75 -32.48
C PHE A 4 31.58 -18.27 -31.11
N LEU A 5 32.46 -19.01 -30.39
CA LEU A 5 32.20 -19.43 -29.01
C LEU A 5 32.16 -18.25 -28.03
N THR A 6 33.01 -17.24 -28.24
CA THR A 6 33.04 -16.04 -27.40
C THR A 6 31.80 -15.16 -27.62
N ALA A 7 31.31 -15.05 -28.86
CA ALA A 7 30.04 -14.40 -29.16
C ALA A 7 28.82 -15.15 -28.59
N LEU A 8 28.87 -16.48 -28.51
CA LEU A 8 27.79 -17.27 -27.88
C LEU A 8 27.74 -17.11 -26.36
N LEU A 9 28.91 -16.98 -25.71
CA LEU A 9 28.99 -16.78 -24.26
C LEU A 9 28.49 -15.39 -23.81
N THR A 10 28.73 -14.35 -24.61
CA THR A 10 28.26 -12.99 -24.30
C THR A 10 26.75 -12.80 -24.52
N LEU A 11 26.13 -13.60 -25.40
CA LEU A 11 24.68 -13.56 -25.60
C LEU A 11 23.90 -14.23 -24.43
N ALA A 12 24.51 -15.20 -23.75
CA ALA A 12 23.86 -15.94 -22.66
C ALA A 12 23.75 -15.15 -21.34
N THR A 13 24.65 -14.19 -21.09
CA THR A 13 24.61 -13.35 -19.87
C THR A 13 23.61 -12.21 -19.94
N ALA A 14 23.11 -11.86 -21.13
CA ALA A 14 22.13 -10.80 -21.34
C ALA A 14 20.69 -11.18 -20.93
N PHE A 15 20.41 -12.47 -20.67
CA PHE A 15 19.06 -12.97 -20.36
C PHE A 15 18.85 -13.37 -18.90
N ILE A 16 19.71 -12.94 -17.98
CA ILE A 16 19.45 -13.12 -16.54
C ILE A 16 18.35 -12.13 -16.15
N SER A 17 17.09 -12.52 -16.38
CA SER A 17 15.92 -11.83 -15.84
C SER A 17 16.07 -11.76 -14.32
N LEU A 18 16.40 -10.59 -13.79
CA LEU A 18 16.36 -10.31 -12.36
C LEU A 18 14.94 -10.56 -11.89
N LYS A 19 14.71 -11.72 -11.26
CA LYS A 19 13.47 -11.96 -10.54
C LYS A 19 13.49 -11.06 -9.31
N ALA A 20 12.81 -9.93 -9.38
CA ALA A 20 12.48 -9.14 -8.20
C ALA A 20 11.53 -9.98 -7.35
N TYR A 21 12.02 -10.45 -6.20
CA TYR A 21 11.17 -11.04 -5.18
C TYR A 21 10.63 -9.91 -4.32
N ALA A 22 9.30 -9.79 -4.25
CA ALA A 22 8.66 -8.95 -3.26
C ALA A 22 9.01 -9.50 -1.87
N ASP A 23 9.53 -8.65 -0.99
CA ASP A 23 9.76 -9.02 0.40
C ASP A 23 8.41 -9.43 1.02
N PRO A 24 8.27 -10.67 1.52
CA PRO A 24 7.01 -11.16 2.06
C PRO A 24 6.51 -10.34 3.26
N ASN A 25 7.37 -9.54 3.90
CA ASN A 25 7.01 -8.65 5.01
C ASN A 25 6.51 -7.27 4.56
N LEU A 26 6.47 -6.98 3.25
CA LEU A 26 6.05 -5.69 2.72
C LEU A 26 4.77 -5.81 1.89
N PHE A 27 3.94 -4.77 1.93
CA PHE A 27 2.94 -4.51 0.91
C PHE A 27 3.38 -3.30 0.11
N GLN A 28 3.45 -3.41 -1.21
CA GLN A 28 3.66 -2.27 -2.09
C GLN A 28 2.33 -1.82 -2.67
N CYS A 29 1.83 -0.67 -2.22
CA CYS A 29 0.50 -0.18 -2.54
C CYS A 29 0.55 0.99 -3.52
N GLN A 30 -0.43 1.06 -4.42
CA GLN A 30 -0.64 2.16 -5.35
C GLN A 30 -2.07 2.67 -5.26
N VAL A 31 -2.23 3.97 -5.10
CA VAL A 31 -3.53 4.66 -5.05
C VAL A 31 -4.14 4.72 -6.46
N ILE A 32 -5.42 4.39 -6.58
CA ILE A 32 -6.18 4.49 -7.84
C ILE A 32 -7.32 5.50 -7.78
N SER A 33 -7.77 5.86 -6.58
CA SER A 33 -8.80 6.87 -6.39
C SER A 33 -8.75 7.44 -4.98
N ASP A 34 -9.15 8.69 -4.88
CA ASP A 34 -9.46 9.37 -3.63
C ASP A 34 -10.98 9.57 -3.55
N ALA A 35 -11.52 9.62 -2.34
CA ALA A 35 -12.89 10.00 -2.11
C ALA A 35 -12.98 10.81 -0.82
N TYR A 36 -13.90 11.77 -0.78
CA TYR A 36 -14.14 12.59 0.39
C TYR A 36 -15.58 12.47 0.86
N ILE A 37 -15.79 12.48 2.18
CA ILE A 37 -17.12 12.60 2.76
C ILE A 37 -17.51 14.08 2.69
N GLY A 38 -18.44 14.41 1.80
CA GLY A 38 -19.00 15.74 1.66
C GLY A 38 -20.00 16.08 2.77
N ASP A 39 -20.36 17.36 2.88
CA ASP A 39 -21.21 17.88 3.97
C ASP A 39 -22.61 17.25 4.03
N SER A 40 -23.11 16.71 2.90
CA SER A 40 -24.36 15.95 2.82
C SER A 40 -24.23 14.47 3.20
N GLY A 41 -23.06 14.01 3.62
CA GLY A 41 -22.77 12.58 3.85
C GLY A 41 -22.59 11.77 2.56
N THR A 42 -22.44 12.43 1.42
CA THR A 42 -22.13 11.79 0.13
C THR A 42 -20.64 11.50 0.02
N LEU A 43 -20.28 10.45 -0.72
CA LEU A 43 -18.90 10.16 -1.08
C LEU A 43 -18.59 10.74 -2.46
N ASP A 44 -17.80 11.80 -2.47
CA ASP A 44 -17.33 12.43 -3.70
C ASP A 44 -16.05 11.72 -4.15
N VAL A 45 -16.20 10.79 -5.10
CA VAL A 45 -15.09 9.97 -5.61
C VAL A 45 -14.35 10.74 -6.71
N LEU A 46 -13.09 11.08 -6.46
CA LEU A 46 -12.17 11.67 -7.42
C LEU A 46 -11.27 10.60 -8.02
N ARG A 47 -11.35 10.45 -9.35
CA ARG A 47 -10.53 9.50 -10.12
C ARG A 47 -9.33 10.16 -10.79
N ASP A 48 -9.08 11.42 -10.48
CA ASP A 48 -8.01 12.28 -10.98
C ASP A 48 -7.41 13.14 -9.85
N GLY A 49 -7.58 12.69 -8.60
CA GLY A 49 -7.06 13.37 -7.42
C GLY A 49 -5.54 13.40 -7.35
N PRO A 50 -4.95 14.29 -6.52
CA PRO A 50 -3.51 14.53 -6.46
C PRO A 50 -2.70 13.31 -6.01
N ARG A 51 -3.33 12.34 -5.34
CA ARG A 51 -2.68 11.12 -4.86
C ARG A 51 -2.77 9.96 -5.84
N MET A 52 -3.54 10.10 -6.92
CA MET A 52 -3.68 9.03 -7.90
C MET A 52 -2.31 8.63 -8.47
N GLY A 53 -2.04 7.33 -8.50
CA GLY A 53 -0.81 6.77 -9.01
C GLY A 53 0.36 6.82 -8.03
N GLN A 54 0.25 7.58 -6.93
CA GLN A 54 1.24 7.57 -5.85
C GLN A 54 1.35 6.18 -5.23
N LYS A 55 2.55 5.89 -4.74
CA LYS A 55 2.90 4.60 -4.16
C LYS A 55 3.35 4.78 -2.71
N PHE A 56 3.00 3.82 -1.89
CA PHE A 56 3.47 3.72 -0.52
C PHE A 56 3.71 2.26 -0.16
N THR A 57 4.55 2.02 0.82
CA THR A 57 4.88 0.69 1.32
C THR A 57 4.39 0.54 2.74
N VAL A 58 3.81 -0.62 3.07
CA VAL A 58 3.45 -0.99 4.44
C VAL A 58 4.38 -2.09 4.93
N ILE A 59 5.04 -1.86 6.06
CA ILE A 59 5.78 -2.91 6.76
C ILE A 59 4.78 -3.72 7.56
N LYS A 60 4.50 -4.98 7.17
CA LYS A 60 3.39 -5.77 7.73
C LYS A 60 3.45 -5.91 9.25
N ASN A 61 4.64 -6.17 9.77
CA ASN A 61 4.83 -6.49 11.19
C ASN A 61 4.73 -5.26 12.10
N THR A 62 5.17 -4.09 11.65
CA THR A 62 5.13 -2.86 12.44
C THR A 62 3.90 -2.02 12.12
N GLY A 63 3.35 -2.15 10.91
CA GLY A 63 2.29 -1.30 10.39
C GLY A 63 2.81 0.05 9.90
N GLU A 64 4.11 0.30 9.89
CA GLU A 64 4.66 1.58 9.42
C GLU A 64 4.42 1.78 7.92
N LEU A 65 4.19 3.04 7.55
CA LEU A 65 4.01 3.49 6.17
C LEU A 65 5.25 4.24 5.71
N LEU A 66 5.70 3.89 4.51
CA LEU A 66 6.81 4.56 3.84
C LEU A 66 6.33 5.13 2.49
N GLY A 67 6.61 6.41 2.25
CA GLY A 67 6.27 7.12 1.02
C GLY A 67 5.43 8.37 1.26
N ASP A 68 5.39 9.25 0.27
CA ASP A 68 4.86 10.62 0.40
C ASP A 68 3.35 10.71 0.11
N VAL A 69 2.59 9.64 0.38
CA VAL A 69 1.13 9.62 0.13
C VAL A 69 0.36 10.42 1.18
N MET A 70 0.93 10.57 2.38
CA MET A 70 0.37 11.31 3.50
C MET A 70 1.46 11.69 4.51
N ASP A 71 1.08 12.53 5.47
CA ASP A 71 1.94 12.87 6.60
C ASP A 71 2.29 11.62 7.42
N ALA A 72 3.46 11.65 8.08
CA ALA A 72 3.96 10.54 8.85
C ALA A 72 3.03 10.21 10.05
N LEU A 73 2.38 9.05 10.00
CA LEU A 73 1.55 8.55 11.09
C LEU A 73 2.41 7.88 12.16
N LYS A 74 2.17 8.23 13.43
CA LYS A 74 2.94 7.73 14.58
C LYS A 74 2.20 6.60 15.29
N ASN A 75 2.96 5.70 15.92
CA ASN A 75 2.44 4.62 16.78
C ASN A 75 1.42 3.70 16.07
N PRO A 76 1.78 3.07 14.93
CA PRO A 76 0.93 2.09 14.29
C PRO A 76 0.57 0.94 15.25
N ARG A 77 -0.68 0.48 15.17
CA ARG A 77 -1.12 -0.75 15.83
C ARG A 77 -1.68 -1.71 14.80
N VAL A 78 -0.93 -2.77 14.52
CA VAL A 78 -1.38 -3.86 13.66
C VAL A 78 -2.45 -4.66 14.40
N VAL A 79 -3.68 -4.62 13.88
CA VAL A 79 -4.84 -5.34 14.42
C VAL A 79 -4.92 -6.75 13.84
N SER A 80 -4.50 -6.92 12.59
CA SER A 80 -4.42 -8.23 11.94
C SER A 80 -3.35 -8.24 10.86
N LEU A 81 -2.53 -9.29 10.83
CA LEU A 81 -1.52 -9.48 9.77
C LEU A 81 -2.14 -9.93 8.42
N GLY A 82 -3.45 -10.20 8.39
CA GLY A 82 -4.11 -10.76 7.22
C GLY A 82 -3.69 -12.21 6.97
N SER A 83 -4.64 -13.01 6.51
CA SER A 83 -4.39 -14.40 6.13
C SER A 83 -5.39 -14.79 5.04
N GLY A 84 -5.34 -16.02 4.53
CA GLY A 84 -6.25 -16.47 3.47
C GLY A 84 -7.75 -16.28 3.75
N LYS A 85 -8.14 -15.94 4.99
CA LYS A 85 -9.52 -15.64 5.40
C LYS A 85 -9.76 -14.20 5.89
N ASN A 86 -8.71 -13.47 6.28
CA ASN A 86 -8.82 -12.18 6.96
C ASN A 86 -8.03 -11.09 6.22
N ALA A 87 -8.57 -9.86 6.22
CA ALA A 87 -7.84 -8.69 5.76
C ALA A 87 -6.69 -8.34 6.72
N TYR A 88 -5.60 -7.81 6.17
CA TYR A 88 -4.60 -7.08 6.94
C TYR A 88 -5.21 -5.77 7.43
N LYS A 89 -4.96 -5.41 8.68
CA LYS A 89 -5.56 -4.25 9.35
C LYS A 89 -4.54 -3.57 10.25
N VAL A 90 -4.41 -2.27 10.10
CA VAL A 90 -3.59 -1.41 10.97
C VAL A 90 -4.37 -0.13 11.26
N ILE A 91 -4.25 0.37 12.48
CA ILE A 91 -4.81 1.64 12.92
C ILE A 91 -3.72 2.56 13.45
N TRP A 92 -3.94 3.85 13.36
CA TRP A 92 -3.16 4.88 14.04
C TRP A 92 -4.12 5.74 14.84
N GLU A 93 -3.87 5.82 16.14
CA GLU A 93 -4.64 6.68 17.02
C GLU A 93 -3.90 8.00 17.18
N GLN A 94 -4.60 9.10 16.94
CA GLN A 94 -4.11 10.45 17.14
C GLN A 94 -4.94 11.12 18.24
N GLU A 95 -4.29 11.61 19.29
CA GLU A 95 -4.97 12.40 20.31
C GLU A 95 -5.49 13.71 19.71
N SER A 96 -6.70 14.11 20.10
CA SER A 96 -7.19 15.45 19.83
C SER A 96 -6.33 16.51 20.52
N ALA A 97 -6.36 17.74 20.01
CA ALA A 97 -5.59 18.84 20.58
C ALA A 97 -5.87 19.11 22.07
N ASP A 98 -7.10 18.82 22.54
CA ASP A 98 -7.50 18.95 23.94
C ASP A 98 -7.27 17.69 24.79
N LYS A 99 -6.72 16.63 24.19
CA LYS A 99 -6.45 15.31 24.80
C LYS A 99 -7.66 14.61 25.40
N LYS A 100 -8.88 14.96 24.95
CA LYS A 100 -10.14 14.37 25.43
C LYS A 100 -10.84 13.52 24.38
N GLY A 101 -10.33 13.49 23.16
CA GLY A 101 -10.81 12.69 22.05
C GLY A 101 -9.67 12.02 21.31
N ALA A 102 -10.04 11.12 20.40
CA ALA A 102 -9.12 10.42 19.55
C ALA A 102 -9.64 10.44 18.11
N PHE A 103 -8.73 10.66 17.17
CA PHE A 103 -8.93 10.41 15.76
C PHE A 103 -8.26 9.08 15.42
N VAL A 104 -8.84 8.35 14.47
CA VAL A 104 -8.30 7.07 14.04
C VAL A 104 -8.14 7.09 12.54
N ASP A 105 -6.90 6.88 12.09
CA ASP A 105 -6.64 6.50 10.71
C ASP A 105 -6.63 4.97 10.63
N TYR A 106 -7.15 4.43 9.54
CA TYR A 106 -7.36 3.00 9.38
C TYR A 106 -7.03 2.55 7.96
N LEU A 107 -6.13 1.58 7.86
CA LEU A 107 -5.82 0.89 6.61
C LEU A 107 -6.29 -0.56 6.68
N SER A 108 -7.02 -0.96 5.65
CA SER A 108 -7.45 -2.33 5.42
C SER A 108 -6.94 -2.81 4.06
N ILE A 109 -6.19 -3.91 4.03
CA ILE A 109 -5.75 -4.56 2.79
C ILE A 109 -6.41 -5.94 2.74
N ASN A 110 -7.20 -6.19 1.71
CA ASN A 110 -7.85 -7.49 1.52
C ASN A 110 -6.85 -8.53 0.99
N ALA A 111 -6.03 -9.06 1.90
CA ALA A 111 -4.98 -10.05 1.60
C ALA A 111 -5.55 -11.36 1.05
N SER A 112 -6.80 -11.71 1.37
CA SER A 112 -7.48 -12.92 0.88
C SER A 112 -8.07 -12.78 -0.53
N ALA A 113 -8.06 -11.58 -1.13
CA ALA A 113 -8.49 -11.40 -2.50
C ALA A 113 -7.71 -12.29 -3.47
N LYS A 114 -8.41 -12.90 -4.43
CA LYS A 114 -7.79 -13.78 -5.44
C LYS A 114 -6.87 -12.96 -6.35
N GLY A 115 -5.74 -13.54 -6.73
CA GLY A 115 -4.76 -12.91 -7.62
C GLY A 115 -3.64 -12.16 -6.87
N LYS A 116 -2.78 -11.50 -7.64
CA LYS A 116 -1.61 -10.77 -7.13
C LYS A 116 -1.99 -9.45 -6.47
N LYS A 117 -2.94 -8.72 -7.09
CA LYS A 117 -3.41 -7.42 -6.60
C LYS A 117 -4.39 -7.59 -5.45
N LYS A 118 -4.05 -7.00 -4.30
CA LYS A 118 -4.85 -7.00 -3.06
C LYS A 118 -5.49 -5.62 -2.91
N PRO A 119 -6.81 -5.49 -3.02
CA PRO A 119 -7.44 -4.18 -2.89
C PRO A 119 -7.28 -3.66 -1.47
N PHE A 120 -7.07 -2.36 -1.34
CA PHE A 120 -7.01 -1.69 -0.04
C PHE A 120 -7.97 -0.50 0.03
N GLY A 121 -8.36 -0.17 1.26
CA GLY A 121 -9.00 1.09 1.61
C GLY A 121 -8.29 1.71 2.80
N PHE A 122 -7.94 2.99 2.68
CA PHE A 122 -7.28 3.77 3.71
C PHE A 122 -8.13 4.98 4.05
N PHE A 123 -8.67 4.99 5.28
CA PHE A 123 -9.42 6.10 5.85
C PHE A 123 -8.50 6.98 6.70
N SER A 124 -8.54 8.29 6.46
CA SER A 124 -7.91 9.30 7.31
C SER A 124 -8.78 10.56 7.35
N GLY A 125 -9.37 10.84 8.52
CA GLY A 125 -10.39 11.88 8.63
C GLY A 125 -11.55 11.67 7.65
N SER A 126 -11.81 12.66 6.78
CA SER A 126 -12.83 12.57 5.72
C SER A 126 -12.33 11.97 4.40
N LEU A 127 -11.03 11.70 4.28
CA LEU A 127 -10.41 11.13 3.09
C LEU A 127 -10.49 9.59 3.12
N LEU A 128 -10.89 9.02 2.00
CA LEU A 128 -10.78 7.60 1.67
C LEU A 128 -9.89 7.45 0.43
N MET A 129 -8.74 6.82 0.59
CA MET A 129 -7.94 6.37 -0.55
C MET A 129 -8.20 4.90 -0.83
N THR A 130 -8.33 4.53 -2.09
CA THR A 130 -8.43 3.12 -2.50
C THR A 130 -7.40 2.78 -3.55
N GLY A 131 -7.08 1.51 -3.66
CA GLY A 131 -6.09 1.05 -4.62
C GLY A 131 -5.78 -0.43 -4.48
N PHE A 132 -4.59 -0.80 -4.93
CA PHE A 132 -4.10 -2.17 -4.87
C PHE A 132 -2.71 -2.24 -4.25
N CYS A 133 -2.47 -3.30 -3.50
CA CYS A 133 -1.16 -3.70 -3.02
C CYS A 133 -0.72 -5.02 -3.68
N GLU A 134 0.59 -5.21 -3.78
CA GLU A 134 1.24 -6.46 -4.20
C GLU A 134 2.23 -6.96 -3.14
#